data_AF-A0A4Q6EG38-F1
#
_entry.id   AF-A0A4Q6EG38-F1
#
_cell.length_a   1.000
_cell.length_b   1.000
_cell.length_c   1.000
_cell.angle_alpha   90.00
_cell.angle_beta   90.00
_cell.angle_gamma   90.00
#
_symmetry.space_group_name_H-M   'P 1'
#
loop_
_entity.id
_entity.type
_entity.pdbx_description
1 polymer ?
#
loop_
_entity_poly.entity_id
_entity_poly.type
_entity_poly.pdbx_seq_one_letter_code
_entity_poly.pdbx_strand_id
1 'polypeptide(L)'
;MIEKKLRTTEGRLLVAIPTLLNELTLGQLMEMQEKPYLTDLEAISILSGVPVSELNTVCDVTEFQIFSEYILLLSHQIGLLYNRDEIPKKVTFYLDKPVTVNVINNLSVEPAGAFMAAREIIAEEIKEHIEKYGEEDWQETFKPSLKACCQVLGQYFFCRVTGKKYNEYQVEEFYAEVKKLKVTEALPIARHFFSCYPHLSRRKTNYLQRLLQLWRRRQEYRRLNALNTLIPSTL
;
A
#
# COMPACT_ATOMS: atom_id res chain seq x y z
N MET A 1 3.12 -19.21 -11.90
CA MET A 1 2.17 -19.96 -11.05
C MET A 1 2.64 -21.39 -10.91
N ILE A 2 2.51 -21.97 -9.73
CA ILE A 2 2.71 -23.40 -9.47
C ILE A 2 1.36 -24.08 -9.35
N GLU A 3 1.18 -25.19 -10.05
CA GLU A 3 -0.05 -25.98 -10.04
C GLU A 3 0.20 -27.36 -9.42
N LYS A 4 -0.68 -27.80 -8.52
CA LYS A 4 -0.66 -29.16 -7.98
C LYS A 4 -2.07 -29.72 -7.90
N LYS A 5 -2.21 -30.97 -8.33
CA LYS A 5 -3.43 -31.77 -8.16
C LYS A 5 -3.35 -32.46 -6.80
N LEU A 6 -4.18 -32.01 -5.86
CA LEU A 6 -4.29 -32.57 -4.52
C LEU A 6 -5.35 -33.67 -4.50
N ARG A 7 -5.12 -34.72 -3.71
CA ARG A 7 -6.11 -35.79 -3.54
C ARG A 7 -7.12 -35.40 -2.45
N THR A 8 -8.41 -35.41 -2.79
CA THR A 8 -9.49 -35.16 -1.83
C THR A 8 -10.29 -36.42 -1.51
N THR A 9 -11.12 -36.36 -0.47
CA THR A 9 -12.08 -37.42 -0.13
C THR A 9 -13.08 -37.71 -1.25
N GLU A 10 -13.36 -36.72 -2.09
CA GLU A 10 -14.37 -36.78 -3.16
C GLU A 10 -13.77 -36.83 -4.58
N GLY A 11 -12.44 -36.69 -4.72
CA GLY A 11 -11.79 -36.69 -6.03
C GLY A 11 -10.39 -36.07 -6.06
N ARG A 12 -10.18 -35.13 -6.98
CA ARG A 12 -8.92 -34.40 -7.17
C ARG A 12 -9.20 -32.91 -7.28
N LEU A 13 -8.46 -32.10 -6.53
CA LEU A 13 -8.56 -30.65 -6.50
C LEU A 13 -7.32 -30.04 -7.16
N LEU A 14 -7.48 -29.21 -8.18
CA LEU A 14 -6.36 -28.48 -8.77
C LEU A 14 -6.18 -27.17 -8.00
N VAL A 15 -5.04 -27.04 -7.32
CA VAL A 15 -4.67 -25.81 -6.60
C VAL A 15 -3.52 -25.15 -7.35
N ALA A 16 -3.70 -23.87 -7.68
CA ALA A 16 -2.69 -23.06 -8.36
C ALA A 16 -2.32 -21.86 -7.48
N ILE A 17 -1.04 -21.66 -7.20
CA ILE A 17 -0.55 -20.54 -6.37
C ILE A 17 0.41 -19.65 -7.17
N PRO A 18 0.32 -18.32 -7.03
CA PRO A 18 1.30 -17.39 -7.57
C PRO A 18 2.74 -17.74 -7.14
N THR A 19 3.67 -17.68 -8.08
CA THR A 19 5.11 -17.85 -7.80
C THR A 19 5.86 -16.52 -7.84
N LEU A 20 5.24 -15.49 -8.40
CA LEU A 20 5.81 -14.17 -8.62
C LEU A 20 4.81 -13.08 -8.20
N LEU A 21 5.28 -11.92 -7.77
CA LEU A 21 4.41 -10.80 -7.36
C LEU A 21 3.51 -10.26 -8.47
N ASN A 22 3.91 -10.38 -9.74
CA ASN A 22 3.11 -9.90 -10.87
C ASN A 22 1.91 -10.79 -11.18
N GLU A 23 1.80 -11.94 -10.50
CA GLU A 23 0.65 -12.85 -10.53
C GLU A 23 -0.31 -12.58 -9.36
N LEU A 24 0.12 -11.82 -8.34
CA LEU A 24 -0.71 -11.43 -7.21
C LEU A 24 -1.52 -10.18 -7.52
N THR A 25 -2.77 -10.20 -7.09
CA THR A 25 -3.65 -9.03 -7.10
C THR A 25 -3.58 -8.26 -5.79
N LEU A 26 -3.88 -6.96 -5.83
CA LEU A 26 -3.96 -6.11 -4.64
C LEU A 26 -4.99 -6.65 -3.65
N GLY A 27 -6.13 -7.15 -4.14
CA GLY A 27 -7.21 -7.72 -3.33
C GLY A 27 -6.77 -8.93 -2.51
N GLN A 28 -6.01 -9.86 -3.12
CA GLN A 28 -5.46 -11.01 -2.40
C GLN A 28 -4.51 -10.58 -1.29
N LEU A 29 -3.66 -9.57 -1.55
CA LEU A 29 -2.74 -9.05 -0.55
C LEU A 29 -3.48 -8.33 0.59
N MET A 30 -4.54 -7.59 0.27
CA MET A 30 -5.43 -6.96 1.26
C MET A 30 -6.09 -8.00 2.16
N GLU A 31 -6.63 -9.07 1.59
CA GLU A 31 -7.29 -10.14 2.36
C GLU A 31 -6.32 -10.84 3.31
N MET A 32 -5.05 -11.03 2.90
CA MET A 32 -4.01 -11.52 3.80
C MET A 32 -3.68 -10.53 4.93
N GLN A 33 -3.65 -9.22 4.64
CA GLN A 33 -3.37 -8.19 5.66
C GLN A 33 -4.50 -8.05 6.70
N GLU A 34 -5.75 -8.29 6.31
CA GLU A 34 -6.92 -8.21 7.20
C GLU A 34 -6.96 -9.34 8.24
N LYS A 35 -6.18 -10.42 8.06
CA LYS A 35 -6.13 -11.58 8.95
C LYS A 35 -4.83 -11.58 9.80
N PRO A 36 -4.87 -11.11 11.07
CA PRO A 36 -3.67 -11.05 11.92
C PRO A 36 -3.11 -12.42 12.32
N TYR A 37 -3.94 -13.46 12.28
CA TYR A 37 -3.56 -14.85 12.59
C TYR A 37 -3.81 -15.74 11.38
N LEU A 38 -3.24 -15.37 10.23
CA LEU A 38 -3.38 -16.11 8.98
C LEU A 38 -2.74 -17.49 9.09
N THR A 39 -3.53 -18.54 8.94
CA THR A 39 -3.03 -19.92 8.85
C THR A 39 -2.52 -20.25 7.45
N ASP A 40 -1.62 -21.23 7.31
CA ASP A 40 -1.09 -21.65 6.00
C ASP A 40 -2.19 -22.03 5.01
N LEU A 41 -3.24 -22.70 5.49
CA LEU A 41 -4.36 -23.14 4.66
C LEU A 41 -5.21 -21.95 4.19
N GLU A 42 -5.41 -20.94 5.05
CA GLU A 42 -6.05 -19.68 4.63
C GLU A 42 -5.20 -18.89 3.65
N ALA A 43 -3.87 -18.84 3.84
CA ALA A 43 -2.97 -18.21 2.89
C ALA A 43 -3.07 -18.90 1.51
N ILE A 44 -3.05 -20.24 1.49
CA ILE A 44 -3.26 -21.03 0.26
C ILE A 44 -4.63 -20.73 -0.35
N SER A 45 -5.69 -20.64 0.46
CA SER A 45 -7.04 -20.31 0.01
C SER A 45 -7.10 -18.97 -0.70
N ILE A 46 -6.55 -17.92 -0.10
CA ILE A 46 -6.52 -16.56 -0.67
C ILE A 46 -5.68 -16.52 -1.96
N LEU A 47 -4.50 -17.14 -1.92
CA LEU A 47 -3.56 -17.11 -3.04
C LEU A 47 -4.04 -17.92 -4.24
N SER A 48 -4.74 -19.04 -4.00
CA SER A 48 -5.26 -19.91 -5.05
C SER A 48 -6.68 -19.58 -5.50
N GLY A 49 -7.43 -18.81 -4.69
CA GLY A 49 -8.85 -18.57 -4.90
C GLY A 49 -9.74 -19.78 -4.59
N VAL A 50 -9.18 -20.86 -4.02
CA VAL A 50 -9.92 -22.07 -3.64
C VAL A 50 -10.44 -21.94 -2.21
N PRO A 51 -11.73 -22.17 -1.93
CA PRO A 51 -12.27 -22.04 -0.57
C PRO A 51 -11.60 -22.97 0.46
N VAL A 52 -11.40 -22.48 1.69
CA VAL A 52 -10.88 -23.27 2.82
C VAL A 52 -11.65 -24.58 3.03
N SER A 53 -12.97 -24.57 2.85
CA SER A 53 -13.81 -25.76 2.98
C SER A 53 -13.42 -26.86 2.00
N GLU A 54 -13.01 -26.51 0.78
CA GLU A 54 -12.55 -27.46 -0.23
C GLU A 54 -11.14 -27.96 0.08
N LEU A 55 -10.25 -27.08 0.54
CA LEU A 55 -8.89 -27.46 0.96
C LEU A 55 -8.89 -28.42 2.15
N ASN A 56 -9.87 -28.30 3.07
CA ASN A 56 -10.04 -29.22 4.19
C ASN A 56 -10.44 -30.64 3.79
N THR A 57 -10.87 -30.86 2.54
CA THR A 57 -11.18 -32.21 2.02
C THR A 57 -9.94 -32.98 1.54
N VAL A 58 -8.77 -32.33 1.50
CA VAL A 58 -7.51 -32.94 1.08
C VAL A 58 -7.07 -34.00 2.09
N CYS A 59 -6.78 -35.21 1.59
CA CYS A 59 -6.51 -36.36 2.45
C CYS A 59 -5.18 -36.29 3.19
N ASP A 60 -4.18 -35.60 2.62
CA ASP A 60 -2.83 -35.52 3.16
C ASP A 60 -2.35 -34.05 3.21
N VAL A 61 -2.17 -33.55 4.43
CA VAL A 61 -1.72 -32.18 4.70
C VAL A 61 -0.29 -31.95 4.21
N THR A 62 0.53 -32.99 4.12
CA THR A 62 1.91 -32.86 3.60
C THR A 62 1.94 -32.45 2.14
N GLU A 63 0.85 -32.67 1.39
CA GLU A 63 0.76 -32.23 0.00
C GLU A 63 0.82 -30.71 -0.14
N PHE A 64 0.47 -29.95 0.91
CA PHE A 64 0.54 -28.48 0.92
C PHE A 64 1.95 -27.93 1.14
N GLN A 65 2.91 -28.73 1.64
CA GLN A 65 4.27 -28.26 1.94
C GLN A 65 4.98 -27.66 0.73
N ILE A 66 4.65 -28.14 -0.48
CA ILE A 66 5.20 -27.60 -1.72
C ILE A 66 4.92 -26.11 -1.88
N PHE A 67 3.82 -25.61 -1.30
CA PHE A 67 3.39 -24.22 -1.42
C PHE A 67 4.04 -23.32 -0.39
N SER A 68 4.42 -23.85 0.77
CA SER A 68 5.02 -23.09 1.87
C SER A 68 6.28 -22.33 1.45
N GLU A 69 7.13 -22.95 0.64
CA GLU A 69 8.35 -22.30 0.11
C GLU A 69 8.02 -21.09 -0.78
N TYR A 70 7.01 -21.20 -1.64
CA TYR A 70 6.59 -20.12 -2.52
C TYR A 70 5.91 -18.99 -1.75
N ILE A 71 5.10 -19.31 -0.74
CA ILE A 71 4.47 -18.32 0.14
C ILE A 71 5.55 -17.51 0.88
N LEU A 72 6.57 -18.19 1.43
CA LEU A 72 7.69 -17.52 2.09
C LEU A 72 8.46 -16.63 1.12
N LEU A 73 8.73 -17.11 -0.10
CA LEU A 73 9.41 -16.34 -1.13
C LEU A 73 8.61 -15.10 -1.56
N LEU A 74 7.29 -15.21 -1.72
CA LEU A 74 6.40 -14.08 -1.99
C LEU A 74 6.45 -13.04 -0.86
N SER A 75 6.47 -13.48 0.40
CA SER A 75 6.54 -12.56 1.55
C SER A 75 7.80 -11.69 1.52
N HIS A 76 8.95 -12.28 1.18
CA HIS A 76 10.21 -11.57 1.02
C HIS A 76 10.16 -10.59 -0.16
N GLN A 77 9.59 -11.02 -1.29
CA GLN A 77 9.43 -10.15 -2.46
C GLN A 77 8.53 -8.95 -2.16
N ILE A 78 7.42 -9.12 -1.44
CA ILE A 78 6.51 -8.03 -1.05
C ILE A 78 7.26 -6.97 -0.24
N GLY A 79 8.09 -7.39 0.72
CA GLY A 79 8.92 -6.48 1.51
C GLY A 79 9.85 -5.62 0.65
N LEU A 80 10.44 -6.20 -0.40
CA LEU A 80 11.30 -5.48 -1.35
C LEU A 80 10.51 -4.54 -2.28
N LEU A 81 9.29 -4.91 -2.67
CA LEU A 81 8.47 -4.11 -3.57
C LEU A 81 8.13 -2.74 -2.98
N TYR A 82 7.87 -2.69 -1.67
CA TYR A 82 7.65 -1.43 -0.95
C TYR A 82 8.83 -0.47 -1.01
N ASN A 83 10.05 -0.94 -1.34
CA ASN A 83 11.25 -0.11 -1.42
C ASN A 83 11.64 0.27 -2.85
N ARG A 84 10.85 -0.13 -3.87
CA ARG A 84 11.12 0.24 -5.26
C ARG A 84 10.55 1.63 -5.59
N ASP A 85 11.34 2.40 -6.33
CA ASP A 85 10.97 3.75 -6.79
C ASP A 85 10.47 3.78 -8.24
N GLU A 86 10.52 2.64 -8.93
CA GLU A 86 10.05 2.51 -10.31
C GLU A 86 8.52 2.47 -10.38
N ILE A 87 7.95 3.47 -11.04
CA ILE A 87 6.50 3.60 -11.25
C ILE A 87 6.16 3.11 -12.67
N PRO A 88 5.17 2.21 -12.84
CA PRO A 88 4.72 1.80 -14.16
C PRO A 88 4.14 2.99 -14.92
N LYS A 89 4.46 3.11 -16.22
CA LYS A 89 3.97 4.21 -17.07
C LYS A 89 2.52 4.04 -17.52
N LYS A 90 2.03 2.80 -17.53
CA LYS A 90 0.70 2.43 -18.00
C LYS A 90 0.13 1.31 -17.14
N VAL A 91 -1.19 1.32 -16.95
CA VAL A 91 -1.95 0.27 -16.27
C VAL A 91 -3.14 -0.10 -17.14
N THR A 92 -3.47 -1.39 -17.19
CA THR A 92 -4.62 -1.88 -17.96
C THR A 92 -5.68 -2.44 -17.03
N PHE A 93 -6.90 -1.93 -17.17
CA PHE A 93 -8.08 -2.42 -16.45
C PHE A 93 -8.91 -3.31 -17.38
N TYR A 94 -9.34 -4.46 -16.86
CA TYR A 94 -10.18 -5.41 -17.59
C TYR A 94 -11.63 -5.29 -17.10
N LEU A 95 -12.30 -4.21 -17.51
CA LEU A 95 -13.75 -4.04 -17.36
C LEU A 95 -14.47 -4.81 -18.49
N ASP A 96 -15.61 -4.31 -19.00
CA ASP A 96 -16.28 -4.89 -20.18
C ASP A 96 -15.36 -4.93 -21.42
N LYS A 97 -14.44 -3.96 -21.51
CA LYS A 97 -13.37 -3.90 -22.52
C LYS A 97 -12.07 -3.53 -21.82
N PRO A 98 -10.91 -4.03 -22.32
CA PRO A 98 -9.61 -3.65 -21.77
C PRO A 98 -9.37 -2.15 -22.01
N VAL A 99 -9.16 -1.40 -20.93
CA VAL A 99 -8.85 0.03 -20.95
C VAL A 99 -7.44 0.24 -20.41
N THR A 100 -6.53 0.70 -21.27
CA THR A 100 -5.17 1.07 -20.86
C THR A 100 -5.09 2.57 -20.61
N VAL A 101 -4.69 2.94 -19.40
CA VAL A 101 -4.53 4.33 -18.97
C VAL A 101 -3.06 4.65 -18.71
N ASN A 102 -2.64 5.87 -19.05
CA ASN A 102 -1.31 6.38 -18.70
C ASN A 102 -1.29 6.79 -17.22
N VAL A 103 -0.23 6.41 -16.53
CA VAL A 103 0.04 6.86 -15.16
C VAL A 103 0.74 8.21 -15.25
N ILE A 104 0.08 9.22 -14.69
CA ILE A 104 0.61 10.57 -14.53
C ILE A 104 0.98 10.74 -13.06
N ASN A 105 2.24 11.08 -12.81
CA ASN A 105 2.85 11.20 -11.47
C ASN A 105 2.35 12.41 -10.65
N ASN A 106 1.22 13.01 -11.02
CA ASN A 106 0.63 14.18 -10.38
C ASN A 106 -0.87 13.97 -10.19
N LEU A 107 -1.30 13.97 -8.93
CA LEU A 107 -2.68 13.74 -8.50
C LEU A 107 -3.57 14.96 -8.75
N SER A 108 -2.98 16.16 -8.87
CA SER A 108 -3.69 17.41 -9.13
C SER A 108 -4.25 17.54 -10.55
N VAL A 109 -3.95 16.57 -11.43
CA VAL A 109 -4.52 16.48 -12.78
C VAL A 109 -5.96 15.95 -12.75
N GLU A 110 -6.36 15.31 -11.65
CA GLU A 110 -7.71 14.77 -11.50
C GLU A 110 -8.76 15.85 -11.20
N PRO A 111 -10.06 15.55 -11.46
CA PRO A 111 -11.15 16.43 -11.04
C PRO A 111 -11.04 16.79 -9.55
N ALA A 112 -11.44 18.03 -9.21
CA ALA A 112 -11.26 18.57 -7.86
C ALA A 112 -11.81 17.65 -6.75
N GLY A 113 -12.94 16.96 -6.99
CA GLY A 113 -13.50 15.97 -6.06
C GLY A 113 -12.56 14.79 -5.81
N ALA A 114 -12.11 14.11 -6.86
CA ALA A 114 -11.16 12.99 -6.77
C ALA A 114 -9.86 13.39 -6.07
N PHE A 115 -9.33 14.57 -6.42
CA PHE A 115 -8.13 15.08 -5.78
C PHE A 115 -8.34 15.35 -4.29
N MET A 116 -9.45 15.99 -3.89
CA MET A 116 -9.76 16.25 -2.48
C MET A 116 -9.93 14.95 -1.67
N ALA A 117 -10.66 13.97 -2.20
CA ALA A 117 -10.87 12.69 -1.53
C ALA A 117 -9.55 11.90 -1.35
N ALA A 118 -8.74 11.79 -2.40
CA ALA A 118 -7.43 11.15 -2.30
C ALA A 118 -6.50 11.87 -1.31
N ARG A 119 -6.55 13.20 -1.28
CA ARG A 119 -5.78 14.02 -0.35
C ARG A 119 -6.16 13.77 1.11
N GLU A 120 -7.45 13.59 1.37
CA GLU A 120 -7.98 13.29 2.71
C GLU A 120 -7.51 11.91 3.18
N ILE A 121 -7.64 10.88 2.35
CA ILE A 121 -7.15 9.52 2.64
C ILE A 121 -5.64 9.54 2.94
N ILE A 122 -4.84 10.23 2.12
CA ILE A 122 -3.39 10.35 2.34
C ILE A 122 -3.08 11.04 3.68
N ALA A 123 -3.79 12.13 3.98
CA ALA A 123 -3.56 12.89 5.21
C ALA A 123 -3.94 12.09 6.47
N GLU A 124 -5.05 11.35 6.43
CA GLU A 124 -5.52 10.51 7.52
C GLU A 124 -4.54 9.36 7.81
N GLU A 125 -4.13 8.62 6.78
CA GLU A 125 -3.20 7.49 6.92
C GLU A 125 -1.84 7.94 7.50
N ILE A 126 -1.29 9.06 7.01
CA ILE A 126 -0.04 9.60 7.55
C ILE A 126 -0.23 10.06 9.00
N LYS A 127 -1.37 10.69 9.32
CA LYS A 127 -1.68 11.15 10.68
C LYS A 127 -1.75 9.97 11.64
N GLU A 128 -2.42 8.88 11.27
CA GLU A 128 -2.46 7.67 12.09
C GLU A 128 -1.07 7.08 12.33
N HIS A 129 -0.22 7.05 11.31
CA HIS A 129 1.16 6.57 11.45
C HIS A 129 1.97 7.43 12.42
N ILE A 130 1.89 8.76 12.29
CA ILE A 130 2.57 9.70 13.19
C ILE A 130 2.05 9.55 14.63
N GLU A 131 0.74 9.36 14.82
CA GLU A 131 0.14 9.14 16.15
C GLU A 131 0.63 7.85 16.80
N LYS A 132 0.91 6.79 16.01
CA LYS A 132 1.36 5.48 16.51
C LYS A 132 2.88 5.39 16.73
N TYR A 133 3.67 5.95 15.82
CA TYR A 133 5.13 5.74 15.76
C TYR A 133 5.97 6.99 16.04
N GLY A 134 5.35 8.16 16.15
CA GLY A 134 6.03 9.44 16.37
C GLY A 134 6.23 10.26 15.09
N GLU A 135 6.55 11.55 15.27
CA GLU A 135 6.75 12.51 14.17
C GLU A 135 8.18 12.46 13.59
N GLU A 136 9.16 11.95 14.34
CA GLU A 136 10.56 11.87 13.91
C GLU A 136 10.74 10.81 12.82
N ASP A 137 11.31 11.22 11.69
CA ASP A 137 11.65 10.38 10.53
C ASP A 137 10.54 9.42 10.07
N TRP A 138 9.28 9.82 10.27
CA TRP A 138 8.10 8.99 9.96
C TRP A 138 8.08 8.53 8.50
N GLN A 139 8.63 9.33 7.58
CA GLN A 139 8.69 9.02 6.15
C GLN A 139 9.55 7.79 5.83
N GLU A 140 10.60 7.51 6.62
CA GLU A 140 11.48 6.37 6.40
C GLU A 140 10.83 5.05 6.81
N THR A 141 9.94 5.11 7.80
CA THR A 141 9.22 3.95 8.34
C THR A 141 7.80 3.82 7.80
N PHE A 142 7.32 4.81 7.05
CA PHE A 142 5.96 4.87 6.56
C PHE A 142 5.67 3.79 5.53
N LYS A 143 4.74 2.89 5.87
CA LYS A 143 4.19 1.90 4.97
C LYS A 143 2.66 2.07 4.97
N PRO A 144 2.08 2.66 3.91
CA PRO A 144 0.64 2.86 3.87
C PRO A 144 -0.09 1.51 3.89
N SER A 145 -1.24 1.48 4.57
CA SER A 145 -2.15 0.34 4.53
C SER A 145 -2.57 0.02 3.10
N LEU A 146 -2.77 -1.28 2.80
CA LEU A 146 -3.19 -1.69 1.46
C LEU A 146 -4.60 -1.19 1.15
N LYS A 147 -5.42 -1.00 2.19
CA LYS A 147 -6.73 -0.36 2.10
C LYS A 147 -6.60 1.09 1.63
N ALA A 148 -5.76 1.91 2.26
CA ALA A 148 -5.54 3.28 1.83
C ALA A 148 -4.93 3.34 0.42
N CYS A 149 -4.02 2.42 0.09
CA CYS A 149 -3.51 2.28 -1.29
C CYS A 149 -4.65 2.04 -2.30
N CYS A 150 -5.52 1.07 -2.03
CA CYS A 150 -6.67 0.78 -2.88
C CYS A 150 -7.60 1.99 -3.04
N GLN A 151 -7.89 2.70 -1.95
CA GLN A 151 -8.78 3.86 -1.99
C GLN A 151 -8.17 5.00 -2.81
N VAL A 152 -6.91 5.37 -2.57
CA VAL A 152 -6.20 6.42 -3.34
C VAL A 152 -6.18 6.08 -4.83
N LEU A 153 -5.88 4.82 -5.17
CA LEU A 153 -5.89 4.37 -6.57
C LEU A 153 -7.29 4.41 -7.19
N GLY A 154 -8.33 4.08 -6.43
CA GLY A 154 -9.72 4.20 -6.89
C GLY A 154 -10.10 5.63 -7.21
N GLN A 155 -9.79 6.57 -6.31
CA GLN A 155 -10.00 8.01 -6.55
C GLN A 155 -9.25 8.48 -7.80
N TYR A 156 -7.99 8.03 -7.96
CA TYR A 156 -7.12 8.42 -9.07
C TYR A 156 -7.56 7.86 -10.42
N PHE A 157 -7.92 6.58 -10.49
CA PHE A 157 -8.18 5.90 -11.76
C PHE A 157 -9.63 6.00 -12.23
N PHE A 158 -10.60 6.23 -11.34
CA PHE A 158 -12.03 6.15 -11.65
C PHE A 158 -12.43 6.94 -12.90
N CYS A 159 -12.14 8.24 -12.94
CA CYS A 159 -12.55 9.10 -14.05
C CYS A 159 -11.88 8.70 -15.38
N ARG A 160 -10.60 8.31 -15.33
CA ARG A 160 -9.81 7.94 -16.51
C ARG A 160 -10.20 6.59 -17.10
N VAL A 161 -10.51 5.64 -16.24
CA VAL A 161 -10.84 4.27 -16.64
C VAL A 161 -12.29 4.17 -17.09
N THR A 162 -13.22 4.80 -16.36
CA THR A 162 -14.65 4.71 -16.66
C THR A 162 -15.12 5.75 -17.69
N GLY A 163 -14.38 6.85 -17.85
CA GLY A 163 -14.81 8.01 -18.64
C GLY A 163 -15.99 8.78 -18.04
N LYS A 164 -16.44 8.41 -16.83
CA LYS A 164 -17.57 9.03 -16.13
C LYS A 164 -17.11 10.28 -15.37
N LYS A 165 -18.07 11.15 -15.05
CA LYS A 165 -17.85 12.25 -14.10
C LYS A 165 -17.65 11.68 -12.71
N TYR A 166 -16.82 12.35 -11.91
CA TYR A 166 -16.53 11.96 -10.54
C TYR A 166 -17.82 11.83 -9.70
N ASN A 167 -17.96 10.71 -9.00
CA ASN A 167 -19.04 10.42 -8.07
C ASN A 167 -18.51 9.48 -6.98
N GLU A 168 -18.55 9.91 -5.72
CA GLU A 168 -17.97 9.20 -4.58
C GLU A 168 -18.53 7.78 -4.43
N TYR A 169 -19.84 7.59 -4.55
CA TYR A 169 -20.49 6.27 -4.44
C TYR A 169 -20.03 5.31 -5.54
N GLN A 170 -19.90 5.80 -6.78
CA GLN A 170 -19.42 4.97 -7.90
C GLN A 170 -17.93 4.67 -7.79
N VAL A 171 -17.16 5.52 -7.12
CA VAL A 171 -15.74 5.26 -6.84
C VAL A 171 -15.59 4.12 -5.83
N GLU A 172 -16.47 4.04 -4.82
CA GLU A 172 -16.47 2.93 -3.87
C GLU A 172 -16.73 1.58 -4.55
N GLU A 173 -17.71 1.53 -5.47
CA GLU A 173 -17.95 0.34 -6.30
C GLU A 173 -16.71 -0.01 -7.15
N PHE A 174 -16.02 1.01 -7.68
CA PHE A 174 -14.82 0.84 -8.48
C PHE A 174 -13.62 0.29 -7.68
N TYR A 175 -13.62 0.33 -6.35
CA TYR A 175 -12.58 -0.33 -5.55
C TYR A 175 -12.50 -1.83 -5.84
N ALA A 176 -13.61 -2.48 -6.20
CA ALA A 176 -13.61 -3.88 -6.60
C ALA A 176 -12.73 -4.13 -7.84
N GLU A 177 -12.67 -3.17 -8.77
CA GLU A 177 -11.85 -3.25 -9.98
C GLU A 177 -10.38 -2.93 -9.67
N VAL A 178 -10.13 -1.98 -8.77
CA VAL A 178 -8.78 -1.66 -8.29
C VAL A 178 -8.15 -2.85 -7.57
N LYS A 179 -8.93 -3.61 -6.78
CA LYS A 179 -8.47 -4.84 -6.12
C LYS A 179 -7.95 -5.89 -7.10
N LYS A 180 -8.43 -5.92 -8.34
CA LYS A 180 -7.97 -6.85 -9.38
C LYS A 180 -6.62 -6.46 -9.99
N LEU A 181 -6.13 -5.24 -9.75
CA LEU A 181 -4.82 -4.81 -10.25
C LEU A 181 -3.70 -5.65 -9.65
N LYS A 182 -2.66 -5.87 -10.45
CA LYS A 182 -1.46 -6.56 -9.98
C LYS A 182 -0.76 -5.75 -8.91
N VAL A 183 -0.24 -6.42 -7.88
CA VAL A 183 0.48 -5.77 -6.77
C VAL A 183 1.67 -4.95 -7.29
N THR A 184 2.39 -5.48 -8.29
CA THR A 184 3.54 -4.81 -8.93
C THR A 184 3.16 -3.54 -9.70
N GLU A 185 1.90 -3.39 -10.09
CA GLU A 185 1.40 -2.20 -10.79
C GLU A 185 0.79 -1.21 -9.80
N ALA A 186 0.01 -1.71 -8.84
CA ALA A 186 -0.73 -0.89 -7.89
C ALA A 186 0.18 -0.22 -6.83
N LEU A 187 1.03 -0.98 -6.16
CA LEU A 187 1.76 -0.48 -4.98
C LEU A 187 2.76 0.63 -5.31
N PRO A 188 3.57 0.56 -6.39
CA PRO A 188 4.50 1.65 -6.69
C PRO A 188 3.80 2.99 -6.97
N ILE A 189 2.64 2.94 -7.64
CA ILE A 189 1.82 4.14 -7.90
C ILE A 189 1.27 4.72 -6.60
N ALA A 190 0.67 3.87 -5.77
CA ALA A 190 0.11 4.30 -4.49
C ALA A 190 1.20 4.91 -3.60
N ARG A 191 2.32 4.23 -3.43
CA ARG A 191 3.47 4.70 -2.64
C ARG A 191 3.95 6.06 -3.12
N HIS A 192 4.12 6.25 -4.43
CA HIS A 192 4.51 7.53 -5.01
C HIS A 192 3.59 8.67 -4.57
N PHE A 193 2.29 8.44 -4.52
CA PHE A 193 1.34 9.46 -4.06
C PHE A 193 1.45 9.75 -2.56
N PHE A 194 1.67 8.75 -1.70
CA PHE A 194 1.94 9.03 -0.29
C PHE A 194 3.26 9.78 -0.09
N SER A 195 4.31 9.46 -0.87
CA SER A 195 5.63 10.09 -0.77
C SER A 195 5.70 11.50 -1.37
N CYS A 196 4.92 11.80 -2.41
CA CYS A 196 4.92 13.12 -3.07
C CYS A 196 4.08 14.17 -2.34
N TYR A 197 3.17 13.75 -1.46
CA TYR A 197 2.29 14.65 -0.75
C TYR A 197 2.40 14.57 0.79
N PRO A 198 3.63 14.58 1.37
CA PRO A 198 3.82 14.41 2.81
C PRO A 198 3.40 15.64 3.62
N HIS A 199 3.27 16.80 2.96
CA HIS A 199 2.87 18.05 3.60
C HIS A 199 1.36 18.13 3.86
N LEU A 200 0.57 17.18 3.33
CA LEU A 200 -0.88 17.11 3.52
C LEU A 200 -1.26 16.67 4.93
N SER A 201 -0.40 15.90 5.61
CA SER A 201 -0.61 15.46 6.99
C SER A 201 -0.45 16.59 8.01
N ARG A 202 0.12 17.72 7.59
CA ARG A 202 0.18 18.90 8.44
C ARG A 202 -1.24 19.40 8.64
N ARG A 203 -1.83 19.07 9.80
CA ARG A 203 -2.80 19.95 10.48
C ARG A 203 -2.33 21.37 10.22
N LYS A 204 -3.22 22.27 9.78
CA LYS A 204 -2.93 23.72 9.70
C LYS A 204 -2.16 24.08 10.96
N THR A 205 -0.84 24.19 10.85
CA THR A 205 0.02 24.49 11.97
C THR A 205 -0.31 25.93 12.21
N ASN A 206 -1.13 26.19 13.24
CA ASN A 206 -1.40 27.56 13.66
C ASN A 206 -0.04 28.26 13.71
N TYR A 207 0.03 29.46 13.15
CA TYR A 207 1.24 30.26 12.96
C TYR A 207 2.18 30.24 14.20
N LEU A 208 1.59 30.09 15.38
CA LEU A 208 2.21 29.91 16.69
C LEU A 208 3.13 28.69 16.83
N GLN A 209 2.84 27.53 16.24
CA GLN A 209 3.72 26.35 16.30
C GLN A 209 4.97 26.52 15.44
N ARG A 210 4.86 27.17 14.27
CA ARG A 210 6.03 27.58 13.47
C ARG A 210 6.88 28.61 14.21
N LEU A 211 6.25 29.57 14.89
CA LEU A 211 6.94 30.52 15.76
C LEU A 211 7.62 29.80 16.93
N LEU A 212 6.98 28.84 17.59
CA LEU A 212 7.56 28.06 18.69
C LEU A 212 8.78 27.24 18.25
N GLN A 213 8.74 26.59 17.08
CA GLN A 213 9.89 25.87 16.53
C GLN A 213 11.04 26.82 16.16
N LEU A 214 10.74 27.97 15.56
CA LEU A 214 11.73 29.01 15.29
C LEU A 214 12.34 29.57 16.58
N TRP A 215 11.54 29.72 17.64
CA TRP A 215 12.00 30.17 18.96
C TRP A 215 12.89 29.13 19.65
N ARG A 216 12.56 27.83 19.59
CA ARG A 216 13.42 26.75 20.11
C ARG A 216 14.77 26.70 19.40
N ARG A 217 14.80 26.77 18.07
CA ARG A 217 16.05 26.87 17.28
C ARG A 217 16.87 28.11 17.64
N ARG A 218 16.22 29.23 17.94
CA ARG A 218 16.90 30.48 18.36
C ARG A 218 17.48 30.37 19.77
N GLN A 219 16.85 29.63 20.67
CA GLN A 219 17.39 29.32 22.00
C GLN A 219 18.60 28.39 21.94
N GLU A 220 18.55 27.36 21.10
CA GLU A 220 19.68 26.45 20.86
C GLU A 220 20.88 27.18 20.26
N TYR A 221 20.65 28.08 19.29
CA TYR A 221 21.70 28.92 18.73
C TYR A 221 22.33 29.87 19.77
N ARG A 222 21.53 30.41 20.69
CA ARG A 222 22.05 31.22 21.82
C ARG A 222 22.85 30.38 22.81
N ARG A 223 22.43 29.14 23.09
CA ARG A 223 23.19 28.22 23.95
C ARG A 223 24.52 27.81 23.34
N LEU A 224 24.56 27.52 22.03
CA LEU A 224 25.79 27.18 21.31
C LEU A 224 26.76 28.39 21.25
N ASN A 225 26.24 29.60 21.03
CA ASN A 225 27.08 30.81 21.08
C ASN A 225 27.61 31.10 22.50
N ALA A 226 26.83 30.84 23.55
CA ALA A 226 27.29 31.02 24.93
C ALA A 226 28.35 29.99 25.35
N LEU A 227 28.29 28.77 24.82
CA LEU A 227 29.31 27.73 25.03
C LEU A 227 30.61 28.02 24.27
N ASN A 228 30.55 28.62 23.08
CA ASN A 228 31.75 29.02 22.34
C ASN A 228 32.47 30.25 22.93
N THR A 229 31.83 31.00 23.83
CA THR A 229 32.45 32.13 24.55
C THR A 229 33.18 31.74 25.84
N LEU A 230 33.21 30.45 26.23
CA LEU A 230 33.83 29.96 27.47
C LEU A 230 35.11 29.14 27.25
N ILE A 231 35.80 29.33 26.12
CA ILE A 231 37.20 28.92 25.98
C ILE A 231 38.09 30.16 26.13
N PRO A 232 38.49 30.56 27.35
CA PRO A 232 39.63 31.45 27.52
C PRO A 232 40.89 30.65 27.17
N SER A 233 41.59 31.14 26.16
CA SER A 233 42.97 30.78 25.84
C SER A 233 43.85 30.93 27.08
N THR A 234 44.25 29.81 27.68
CA THR A 234 45.39 29.76 28.60
C THR A 234 46.67 29.85 27.78
N LEU A 235 47.31 31.02 27.85
CA LEU A 235 48.75 31.21 27.68
C LEU A 235 49.29 31.75 29.00
#